data_AF-A0A352JJ77-F1
#
_entry.id   AF-A0A352JJ77-F1
#
_cell.length_a   1.000
_cell.length_b   1.000
_cell.length_c   1.000
_cell.angle_alpha   90.00
_cell.angle_beta   90.00
_cell.angle_gamma   90.00
#
_symmetry.space_group_name_H-M   'P 1'
#
loop_
_entity.id
_entity.type
_entity.pdbx_description
1 polymer ?
#
loop_
_entity_poly.entity_id
_entity_poly.type
_entity_poly.pdbx_seq_one_letter_code
_entity_poly.pdbx_strand_id
1 'polypeptide(L)'
;MTYLNFVSFFGIFGLCFVAWIFSEDRRVIPWRVIIWGIGLQLVLGFFVFKLPITREWLQKFSDLLNVLFDSADTGARFVFGRLFVPPTGQEPYSLIPVRPDGTCAPGQVLLDDLTSAANAAVKYCTTNRLSYVFAFRALPAVIFFSGFMALLENLGIIQIIVNIFAKLFFWTMRLSGAEALSGSANIFVGIEA
;
A
#
# COMPACT_ATOMS: atom_id res chain seq x y z
N MET A 1 -24.85 -16.58 -6.33
CA MET A 1 -23.85 -15.94 -7.21
C MET A 1 -24.47 -15.05 -8.30
N THR A 2 -25.67 -15.35 -8.80
CA THR A 2 -26.26 -14.60 -9.93
C THR A 2 -26.69 -13.17 -9.58
N TYR A 3 -27.32 -12.95 -8.41
CA TYR A 3 -27.79 -11.62 -8.02
C TYR A 3 -26.65 -10.59 -7.86
N LEU A 4 -25.56 -10.96 -7.20
CA LEU A 4 -24.39 -10.09 -7.04
C LEU A 4 -23.74 -9.74 -8.39
N ASN A 5 -23.66 -10.70 -9.32
CA ASN A 5 -23.16 -10.45 -10.67
C ASN A 5 -24.04 -9.45 -11.43
N PHE A 6 -25.37 -9.52 -11.26
CA PHE A 6 -26.28 -8.51 -11.82
C PHE A 6 -26.08 -7.13 -11.18
N VAL A 7 -25.92 -7.06 -9.86
CA VAL A 7 -25.63 -5.79 -9.16
C VAL A 7 -24.32 -5.18 -9.68
N SER A 8 -23.25 -5.97 -9.84
CA SER A 8 -21.99 -5.50 -10.41
C SER A 8 -22.12 -5.05 -11.86
N PHE A 9 -22.89 -5.77 -12.68
CA PHE A 9 -23.14 -5.40 -14.07
C PHE A 9 -23.87 -4.07 -14.17
N PHE A 10 -24.98 -3.89 -13.45
CA PHE A 10 -25.71 -2.61 -13.41
C PHE A 10 -24.92 -1.49 -12.75
N GLY A 11 -24.03 -1.80 -11.81
CA GLY A 11 -23.16 -0.82 -11.16
C GLY A 11 -22.26 -0.08 -12.15
N ILE A 12 -21.69 -0.78 -13.15
CA ILE A 12 -20.86 -0.15 -14.18
C ILE A 12 -21.69 0.84 -15.00
N PHE A 13 -22.88 0.44 -15.46
CA PHE A 13 -23.78 1.35 -16.18
C PHE A 13 -24.26 2.51 -15.30
N GLY A 14 -24.49 2.27 -14.01
CA GLY A 14 -24.86 3.30 -13.04
C GLY A 14 -23.77 4.36 -12.87
N LEU A 15 -22.51 3.96 -12.72
CA LEU A 15 -21.38 4.89 -12.65
C LEU A 15 -21.20 5.68 -13.95
N CYS A 16 -21.32 5.02 -15.11
CA CYS A 16 -21.31 5.71 -16.41
C CYS A 16 -22.48 6.71 -16.56
N PHE A 17 -23.65 6.37 -16.04
CA PHE A 17 -24.82 7.26 -16.07
C PHE A 17 -24.61 8.50 -15.18
N VAL A 18 -24.02 8.32 -13.98
CA VAL A 18 -23.66 9.45 -13.12
C VAL A 18 -22.63 10.35 -13.83
N ALA A 19 -21.58 9.78 -14.43
CA ALA A 19 -20.61 10.55 -15.20
C ALA A 19 -21.25 11.32 -16.37
N TRP A 20 -22.24 10.73 -17.03
CA TRP A 20 -23.00 11.39 -18.09
C TRP A 20 -23.86 12.56 -17.59
N ILE A 21 -24.43 12.47 -16.39
CA ILE A 21 -25.20 13.58 -15.79
C ILE A 21 -24.32 14.81 -15.57
N PHE A 22 -23.11 14.60 -15.04
CA PHE A 22 -22.15 15.67 -14.74
C PHE A 22 -21.28 16.08 -15.94
N SER A 23 -21.51 15.49 -17.13
CA SER A 23 -20.75 15.81 -18.33
C SER A 23 -21.10 17.21 -18.87
N GLU A 24 -20.07 18.02 -19.09
CA GLU A 24 -20.15 19.39 -19.63
C GLU A 24 -20.84 19.42 -21.01
N ASP A 25 -20.38 18.59 -21.95
CA ASP A 25 -21.00 18.43 -23.27
C ASP A 25 -21.49 16.99 -23.47
N ARG A 26 -22.80 16.79 -23.42
CA ARG A 26 -23.43 15.47 -23.58
C ARG A 26 -23.48 14.98 -25.03
N ARG A 27 -23.12 15.82 -26.01
CA ARG A 27 -23.21 15.50 -27.44
C ARG A 27 -21.89 14.95 -27.98
N VAL A 28 -20.76 15.37 -27.41
CA VAL A 28 -19.42 14.96 -27.85
C VAL A 28 -18.82 13.99 -26.84
N ILE A 29 -19.31 12.74 -26.84
CA ILE A 29 -18.81 11.69 -25.95
C ILE A 29 -17.73 10.88 -26.68
N PRO A 30 -16.47 10.84 -26.20
CA PRO A 30 -15.39 10.08 -26.83
C PRO A 30 -15.53 8.58 -26.53
N TRP A 31 -16.49 7.92 -27.18
CA TRP A 31 -16.82 6.49 -26.98
C TRP A 31 -15.63 5.54 -27.09
N ARG A 32 -14.66 5.85 -27.96
CA ARG A 32 -13.42 5.08 -28.07
C ARG A 32 -12.67 5.03 -26.73
N VAL A 33 -12.48 6.19 -26.08
CA VAL A 33 -11.74 6.28 -24.81
C VAL A 33 -12.49 5.53 -23.71
N ILE A 34 -13.82 5.69 -23.64
CA ILE A 34 -14.65 5.03 -22.62
C ILE A 34 -14.62 3.50 -22.79
N ILE A 35 -14.83 3.00 -24.00
CA ILE A 35 -14.84 1.56 -24.28
C ILE A 35 -13.46 0.95 -23.99
N TRP A 36 -12.37 1.61 -24.42
CA TRP A 36 -11.03 1.12 -24.14
C TRP A 36 -10.63 1.24 -22.67
N GLY A 37 -11.04 2.30 -21.97
CA GLY A 37 -10.80 2.47 -20.53
C GLY A 37 -11.47 1.38 -19.70
N ILE A 38 -12.78 1.20 -19.89
CA ILE A 38 -13.55 0.13 -19.23
C ILE A 38 -13.03 -1.24 -19.66
N GLY A 39 -12.78 -1.43 -20.95
CA GLY A 39 -12.26 -2.68 -21.50
C GLY A 39 -10.91 -3.06 -20.88
N LEU A 40 -9.96 -2.13 -20.80
CA LEU A 40 -8.64 -2.38 -20.23
C LEU A 40 -8.73 -2.72 -18.72
N GLN A 41 -9.59 -2.02 -17.97
CA GLN A 41 -9.85 -2.32 -16.56
C GLN A 41 -10.45 -3.71 -16.36
N LEU A 42 -11.44 -4.08 -17.16
CA LEU A 42 -12.07 -5.40 -17.10
C LEU A 42 -11.11 -6.52 -17.51
N VAL A 43 -10.29 -6.28 -18.55
CA VAL A 43 -9.27 -7.22 -19.00
C VAL A 43 -8.25 -7.45 -17.88
N LEU A 44 -7.71 -6.38 -17.28
CA LEU A 44 -6.77 -6.50 -16.17
C LEU A 44 -7.39 -7.22 -14.96
N GLY A 45 -8.63 -6.88 -14.60
CA GLY A 45 -9.38 -7.58 -13.55
C GLY A 45 -9.60 -9.07 -13.86
N PHE A 46 -9.94 -9.41 -15.10
CA PHE A 46 -10.07 -10.79 -15.54
C PHE A 46 -8.73 -11.54 -15.40
N PHE A 47 -7.64 -10.96 -15.90
CA PHE A 47 -6.31 -11.55 -15.77
C PHE A 47 -5.96 -11.80 -14.30
N VAL A 48 -6.16 -10.83 -13.41
CA VAL A 48 -5.82 -10.94 -11.97
C VAL A 48 -6.70 -11.96 -11.23
N PHE A 49 -8.01 -11.97 -11.44
CA PHE A 49 -8.92 -12.78 -10.63
C PHE A 49 -9.17 -14.19 -11.19
N LYS A 50 -9.13 -14.40 -12.52
CA LYS A 50 -9.47 -15.69 -13.13
C LYS A 50 -8.26 -16.58 -13.40
N LEU A 51 -7.10 -16.02 -13.70
CA LEU A 51 -5.93 -16.83 -14.03
C LEU A 51 -5.18 -17.23 -12.75
N PRO A 52 -4.76 -18.50 -12.61
CA PRO A 52 -3.97 -18.92 -11.45
C PRO A 52 -2.54 -18.38 -11.52
N ILE A 53 -1.96 -18.28 -12.72
CA ILE A 53 -0.59 -17.79 -12.92
C ILE A 53 -0.39 -16.35 -12.43
N THR A 54 -1.39 -15.49 -12.61
CA THR A 54 -1.31 -14.10 -12.17
C THR A 54 -1.32 -13.96 -10.66
N ARG A 55 -1.95 -14.89 -9.93
CA ARG A 55 -1.94 -14.91 -8.46
C ARG A 55 -0.55 -15.24 -7.92
N GLU A 56 0.15 -16.19 -8.53
CA GLU A 56 1.54 -16.52 -8.14
C GLU A 56 2.48 -15.36 -8.41
N TRP A 57 2.34 -14.71 -9.57
CA TRP A 57 3.11 -13.49 -9.87
C TRP A 57 2.77 -12.36 -8.92
N LEU A 58 1.49 -12.16 -8.60
CA LEU A 58 1.05 -11.13 -7.65
C LEU A 58 1.59 -11.40 -6.25
N GLN A 59 1.62 -12.65 -5.79
CA GLN A 59 2.21 -13.03 -4.52
C GLN A 59 3.71 -12.71 -4.48
N LYS A 60 4.46 -13.11 -5.51
CA LYS A 60 5.89 -12.74 -5.62
C LYS A 60 6.12 -11.24 -5.60
N PHE A 61 5.25 -10.49 -6.28
CA PHE A 61 5.29 -9.03 -6.25
C PHE A 61 4.97 -8.51 -4.84
N SER A 62 3.90 -8.97 -4.19
CA SER A 62 3.56 -8.60 -2.81
C SER A 62 4.71 -8.91 -1.84
N ASP A 63 5.39 -10.05 -1.99
CA ASP A 63 6.54 -10.41 -1.17
C ASP A 63 7.71 -9.44 -1.39
N LEU A 64 7.97 -9.04 -2.64
CA LEU A 64 8.94 -7.98 -2.95
C LEU A 64 8.59 -6.65 -2.27
N LEU A 65 7.31 -6.26 -2.28
CA LEU A 65 6.85 -5.04 -1.61
C LEU A 65 6.99 -5.18 -0.09
N ASN A 66 6.70 -6.35 0.48
CA ASN A 66 6.87 -6.61 1.91
C ASN A 66 8.33 -6.49 2.35
N VAL A 67 9.30 -6.94 1.56
CA VAL A 67 10.73 -6.73 1.83
C VAL A 67 11.06 -5.24 1.88
N LEU A 68 10.46 -4.46 0.98
CA LEU A 68 10.67 -3.02 0.92
C LEU A 68 10.04 -2.31 2.13
N PHE A 69 8.85 -2.72 2.56
CA PHE A 69 8.21 -2.25 3.79
C PHE A 69 9.00 -2.63 5.05
N ASP A 70 9.52 -3.86 5.14
CA ASP A 70 10.32 -4.30 6.30
C ASP A 70 11.67 -3.55 6.37
N SER A 71 12.25 -3.21 5.22
CA SER A 71 13.41 -2.33 5.15
C SER A 71 13.09 -0.92 5.68
N ALA A 72 11.92 -0.36 5.30
CA ALA A 72 11.46 0.93 5.81
C ALA A 72 11.20 0.90 7.33
N ASP A 73 10.57 -0.17 7.82
CA ASP A 73 10.34 -0.39 9.26
C ASP A 73 11.66 -0.49 10.03
N THR A 74 12.67 -1.15 9.46
CA THR A 74 14.01 -1.22 10.05
C THR A 74 14.68 0.16 10.14
N GLY A 75 14.50 1.01 9.12
CA GLY A 75 14.93 2.41 9.15
C GLY A 75 14.17 3.23 10.21
N ALA A 76 12.86 3.05 10.32
CA ALA A 76 12.04 3.70 11.34
C ALA A 76 12.46 3.29 12.76
N ARG A 77 12.80 2.01 12.97
CA ARG A 77 13.34 1.48 14.24
C ARG A 77 14.68 2.09 14.60
N PHE A 78 15.54 2.36 13.61
CA PHE A 78 16.81 3.04 13.84
C PHE A 78 16.60 4.49 14.33
N VAL A 79 15.63 5.21 13.75
CA VAL A 79 15.36 6.63 14.11
C VAL A 79 14.58 6.77 15.41
N PHE A 80 13.51 6.00 15.59
CA PHE A 80 12.55 6.17 16.69
C PHE A 80 12.69 5.13 17.82
N GLY A 81 13.51 4.10 17.64
CA GLY A 81 13.71 3.03 18.61
C GLY A 81 12.58 1.99 18.64
N ARG A 82 12.82 0.90 19.39
CA ARG A 82 11.96 -0.30 19.42
C ARG A 82 10.61 -0.12 20.12
N LEU A 83 10.45 0.97 20.87
CA LEU A 83 9.22 1.24 21.63
C LEU A 83 8.06 1.74 20.76
N PHE A 84 8.37 2.51 19.70
CA PHE A 84 7.35 3.08 18.82
C PHE A 84 7.14 2.26 17.54
N VAL A 85 8.14 1.46 17.14
CA VAL A 85 8.08 0.59 15.96
C VAL A 85 8.54 -0.82 16.36
N PRO A 86 7.66 -1.72 16.82
CA PRO A 86 8.08 -3.06 17.21
C PRO A 86 8.45 -3.92 15.98
N PRO A 87 9.25 -4.99 16.18
CA PRO A 87 9.64 -5.95 15.16
C PRO A 87 8.47 -6.58 14.41
N THR A 88 8.70 -6.92 13.14
CA THR A 88 7.72 -7.62 12.30
C THR A 88 7.42 -8.98 12.91
N GLY A 89 6.14 -9.23 13.21
CA GLY A 89 5.70 -10.46 13.91
C GLY A 89 5.69 -10.39 15.45
N GLN A 90 6.07 -9.27 16.07
CA GLN A 90 5.94 -9.06 17.52
C GLN A 90 4.91 -7.96 17.83
N GLU A 91 3.88 -8.30 18.61
CA GLU A 91 2.89 -7.34 19.06
C GLU A 91 3.52 -6.28 19.98
N PRO A 92 3.09 -5.01 19.93
CA PRO A 92 3.64 -3.95 20.78
C PRO A 92 3.40 -4.26 22.25
N TYR A 93 4.47 -4.52 23.00
CA TYR A 93 4.40 -4.75 24.44
C TYR A 93 4.85 -3.51 25.21
N SER A 94 4.01 -3.02 26.12
CA SER A 94 4.45 -2.09 27.16
C SER A 94 4.92 -2.84 28.39
N LEU A 95 5.98 -2.31 29.00
CA LEU A 95 6.56 -2.82 30.24
C LEU A 95 5.85 -2.16 31.43
N ILE A 96 5.27 -2.98 32.30
CA ILE A 96 4.69 -2.55 33.57
C ILE A 96 5.58 -3.11 34.68
N PRO A 97 5.88 -2.36 35.75
CA PRO A 97 6.59 -2.92 36.89
C PRO A 97 5.84 -4.14 37.46
N VAL A 98 6.59 -5.20 37.76
CA VAL A 98 6.02 -6.40 38.40
C VAL A 98 5.39 -6.02 39.74
N ARG A 99 4.26 -6.67 40.00
CA ARG A 99 3.48 -6.51 41.21
C ARG A 99 4.31 -6.98 42.43
N PRO A 100 4.13 -6.43 43.65
CA PRO A 100 5.00 -6.75 44.79
C PRO A 100 5.04 -8.25 45.16
N ASP A 101 4.02 -9.00 44.77
CA ASP A 101 3.88 -10.46 44.87
C ASP A 101 4.72 -11.25 43.84
N GLY A 102 5.45 -10.57 42.95
CA GLY A 102 6.33 -11.20 41.97
C GLY A 102 5.59 -11.83 40.78
N THR A 103 4.27 -11.69 40.68
CA THR A 103 3.46 -12.24 39.59
C THR A 103 2.88 -11.16 38.68
N CYS A 104 2.65 -11.52 37.43
CA CYS A 104 1.96 -10.66 36.47
C CYS A 104 0.45 -10.98 36.43
N ALA A 105 -0.37 -10.02 35.99
CA ALA A 105 -1.80 -10.26 35.81
C ALA A 105 -2.03 -11.32 34.71
N PRO A 106 -3.13 -12.08 34.76
CA PRO A 106 -3.44 -13.09 33.74
C PRO A 106 -3.44 -12.48 32.34
N GLY A 107 -2.69 -13.08 31.41
CA GLY A 107 -2.48 -12.58 30.04
C GLY A 107 -1.20 -11.76 29.83
N GLN A 108 -0.35 -11.63 30.85
CA GLN A 108 0.94 -10.93 30.80
C GLN A 108 2.10 -11.90 31.00
N VAL A 109 3.19 -11.72 30.26
CA VAL A 109 4.43 -12.54 30.37
C VAL A 109 5.48 -11.77 31.19
N LEU A 110 6.21 -12.48 32.05
CA LEU A 110 7.35 -11.94 32.78
C LEU A 110 8.57 -11.84 31.85
N LEU A 111 9.16 -10.65 31.75
CA LEU A 111 10.40 -10.40 31.00
C LEU A 111 11.55 -10.28 32.00
N ASP A 112 12.38 -11.32 32.10
CA ASP A 112 13.48 -11.43 33.06
C ASP A 112 14.85 -10.99 32.50
N ASP A 113 14.95 -10.59 31.21
CA ASP A 113 16.22 -10.43 30.49
C ASP A 113 16.72 -8.98 30.25
N LEU A 114 16.25 -7.98 30.99
CA LEU A 114 16.84 -6.63 30.95
C LEU A 114 18.04 -6.49 31.91
N THR A 115 18.97 -7.45 31.85
CA THR A 115 20.16 -7.54 32.71
C THR A 115 21.38 -6.73 32.22
N SER A 116 21.25 -5.96 31.13
CA SER A 116 22.42 -5.31 30.50
C SER A 116 22.53 -3.79 30.65
N ALA A 117 21.76 -3.13 31.52
CA ALA A 117 21.87 -1.67 31.69
C ALA A 117 21.79 -1.11 33.12
N ALA A 118 21.36 -1.88 34.12
CA ALA A 118 21.33 -1.41 35.51
C ALA A 118 21.55 -2.57 36.46
N ASN A 119 22.41 -2.40 37.46
CA ASN A 119 22.73 -3.37 38.52
C ASN A 119 21.56 -3.64 39.51
N ALA A 120 20.33 -3.59 39.03
CA ALA A 120 19.12 -3.95 39.75
C ALA A 120 18.22 -4.74 38.78
N ALA A 121 17.96 -6.01 39.09
CA ALA A 121 17.06 -6.86 38.34
C ALA A 121 15.62 -6.36 38.47
N VAL A 122 15.26 -5.32 37.73
CA VAL A 122 13.89 -4.83 37.66
C VAL A 122 13.12 -5.77 36.73
N LYS A 123 12.18 -6.53 37.30
CA LYS A 123 11.29 -7.41 36.55
C LYS A 123 10.12 -6.61 35.97
N TYR A 124 9.78 -6.87 34.72
CA TYR A 124 8.67 -6.20 34.03
C TYR A 124 7.66 -7.22 33.49
N CYS A 125 6.38 -6.86 33.51
CA CYS A 125 5.30 -7.57 32.84
C CYS A 125 5.04 -6.93 31.47
N THR A 126 4.87 -7.73 30.42
CA THR A 126 4.34 -7.23 29.13
C THR A 126 2.83 -6.99 29.21
N THR A 127 2.34 -5.93 28.56
CA THR A 127 0.93 -5.82 28.16
C THR A 127 0.83 -5.34 26.72
N ASN A 128 -0.13 -5.88 25.95
CA ASN A 128 -0.38 -5.52 24.55
C ASN A 128 -1.11 -4.16 24.40
N ARG A 129 -0.82 -3.18 25.27
CA ARG A 129 -1.54 -1.90 25.33
C ARG A 129 -0.90 -0.79 24.50
N LEU A 130 0.31 -0.98 23.97
CA LEU A 130 0.90 0.02 23.07
C LEU A 130 0.12 -0.01 21.76
N SER A 131 -0.77 0.98 21.63
CA SER A 131 -1.56 1.17 20.42
C SER A 131 -0.63 1.42 19.25
N TYR A 132 -0.95 0.87 18.07
CA TYR A 132 -0.29 1.20 16.82
C TYR A 132 -0.26 2.73 16.67
N VAL A 133 0.91 3.35 16.88
CA VAL A 133 1.05 4.80 16.71
C VAL A 133 1.26 5.07 15.24
N PHE A 134 0.18 5.46 14.55
CA PHE A 134 0.15 5.67 13.11
C PHE A 134 1.31 6.55 12.63
N ALA A 135 1.60 7.65 13.35
CA ALA A 135 2.64 8.60 12.97
C ALA A 135 4.04 7.95 12.83
N PHE A 136 4.44 7.07 13.75
CA PHE A 136 5.79 6.49 13.74
C PHE A 136 5.94 5.26 12.84
N ARG A 137 4.84 4.75 12.28
CA ARG A 137 4.81 3.55 11.43
C ARG A 137 4.47 3.88 9.98
N ALA A 138 3.46 4.71 9.77
CA ALA A 138 3.03 5.09 8.42
C ALA A 138 3.93 6.17 7.81
N LEU A 139 4.29 7.23 8.57
CA LEU A 139 5.03 8.36 8.00
C LEU A 139 6.45 8.01 7.55
N PRO A 140 7.26 7.25 8.31
CA PRO A 140 8.61 6.88 7.86
C PRO A 140 8.59 6.01 6.60
N ALA A 141 7.58 5.15 6.46
CA ALA A 141 7.38 4.37 5.24
C ALA A 141 7.16 5.32 4.05
N VAL A 142 6.28 6.31 4.15
CA VAL A 142 6.06 7.31 3.09
C VAL A 142 7.35 8.04 2.70
N ILE A 143 8.15 8.48 3.68
CA ILE A 143 9.43 9.16 3.44
C ILE A 143 10.41 8.24 2.69
N PHE A 144 10.51 7.00 3.12
CA PHE A 144 11.36 5.99 2.48
C PHE A 144 10.92 5.71 1.04
N PHE A 145 9.62 5.49 0.80
CA PHE A 145 9.07 5.27 -0.54
C PHE A 145 9.25 6.49 -1.44
N SER A 146 9.09 7.71 -0.92
CA SER A 146 9.33 8.95 -1.66
C SER A 146 10.80 9.05 -2.11
N GLY A 147 11.75 8.81 -1.21
CA GLY A 147 13.18 8.81 -1.55
C GLY A 147 13.56 7.70 -2.53
N PHE A 148 12.97 6.51 -2.37
CA PHE A 148 13.16 5.38 -3.28
C PHE A 148 12.61 5.70 -4.68
N MET A 149 11.40 6.26 -4.78
CA MET A 149 10.81 6.65 -6.06
C MET A 149 11.62 7.77 -6.73
N ALA A 150 12.08 8.77 -5.98
CA ALA A 150 12.96 9.81 -6.50
C ALA A 150 14.30 9.26 -7.02
N LEU A 151 14.85 8.23 -6.36
CA LEU A 151 16.03 7.52 -6.85
C LEU A 151 15.73 6.81 -8.17
N LEU A 152 14.61 6.09 -8.28
CA LEU A 152 14.22 5.39 -9.51
C LEU A 152 13.94 6.35 -10.68
N GLU A 153 13.40 7.54 -10.40
CA GLU A 153 13.25 8.63 -11.37
C GLU A 153 14.62 9.14 -11.84
N ASN A 154 15.56 9.43 -10.94
CA ASN A 154 16.89 9.89 -11.33
C ASN A 154 17.68 8.81 -12.11
N LEU A 155 17.41 7.53 -11.83
CA LEU A 155 18.00 6.41 -12.57
C LEU A 155 17.38 6.18 -13.96
N GLY A 156 16.31 6.87 -14.33
CA GLY A 156 15.66 6.68 -15.62
C GLY A 156 14.67 5.51 -15.68
N ILE A 157 14.48 4.76 -14.58
CA ILE A 157 13.71 3.51 -14.58
C ILE A 157 12.21 3.80 -14.71
N ILE A 158 11.70 4.75 -13.92
CA ILE A 158 10.27 5.10 -13.95
C ILE A 158 9.91 5.70 -15.31
N GLN A 159 10.77 6.51 -15.93
CA GLN A 159 10.49 7.10 -17.24
C GLN A 159 10.38 6.04 -18.34
N ILE A 160 11.18 4.97 -18.28
CA ILE A 160 11.04 3.83 -19.20
C ILE A 160 9.66 3.18 -19.03
N ILE A 161 9.27 2.90 -17.80
CA ILE A 161 7.98 2.25 -17.48
C ILE A 161 6.82 3.17 -17.91
N VAL A 162 6.84 4.43 -17.52
CA VAL A 162 5.82 5.44 -17.85
C VAL A 162 5.69 5.61 -19.36
N ASN A 163 6.79 5.62 -20.12
CA ASN A 163 6.74 5.72 -21.58
C ASN A 163 6.08 4.48 -22.22
N ILE A 164 6.29 3.28 -21.66
CA ILE A 164 5.59 2.06 -22.12
C ILE A 164 4.09 2.20 -21.89
N PHE A 165 3.65 2.62 -20.71
CA PHE A 165 2.22 2.85 -20.41
C PHE A 165 1.63 3.99 -21.27
N ALA A 166 2.37 5.08 -21.48
CA ALA A 166 1.93 6.20 -22.30
C ALA A 166 1.74 5.77 -23.77
N LYS A 167 2.65 4.96 -24.32
CA LYS A 167 2.49 4.35 -25.64
C LYS A 167 1.29 3.41 -25.71
N LEU A 168 1.04 2.64 -24.66
CA LEU A 168 -0.14 1.78 -24.57
C LEU A 168 -1.43 2.61 -24.62
N PHE A 169 -1.53 3.70 -23.86
CA PHE A 169 -2.70 4.59 -23.86
C PHE A 169 -2.85 5.36 -25.17
N PHE A 170 -1.75 5.82 -25.75
CA PHE A 170 -1.75 6.45 -27.06
C PHE A 170 -2.25 5.48 -28.14
N TRP A 171 -1.79 4.22 -28.12
CA TRP A 171 -2.19 3.23 -29.12
C TRP A 171 -3.64 2.76 -28.94
N THR A 172 -4.07 2.49 -27.70
CA THR A 172 -5.42 1.99 -27.41
C THR A 172 -6.47 3.09 -27.52
N MET A 173 -6.30 4.20 -26.80
CA MET A 173 -7.33 5.24 -26.63
C MET A 173 -7.18 6.41 -27.61
N ARG A 174 -5.99 6.59 -28.20
CA ARG A 174 -5.61 7.79 -28.98
C ARG A 174 -5.74 9.08 -28.19
N LEU A 175 -5.30 9.05 -26.93
CA LEU A 175 -5.12 10.26 -26.11
C LEU A 175 -3.95 11.08 -26.67
N SER A 176 -3.88 12.36 -26.30
CA SER A 176 -2.73 13.19 -26.66
C SER A 176 -1.46 12.69 -25.95
N GLY A 177 -0.27 12.93 -26.52
CA GLY A 177 0.98 12.47 -25.92
C GLY A 177 1.20 12.99 -24.49
N ALA A 178 0.82 14.24 -24.23
CA ALA A 178 0.91 14.84 -22.89
C ALA A 178 -0.10 14.23 -21.90
N GLU A 179 -1.33 13.98 -22.34
CA GLU A 179 -2.39 13.37 -21.52
C GLU A 179 -2.07 11.90 -21.19
N ALA A 180 -1.58 11.14 -22.18
CA ALA A 180 -1.15 9.76 -21.98
C ALA A 180 0.06 9.66 -21.03
N LEU A 181 1.02 10.60 -21.13
CA LEU A 181 2.19 10.64 -20.27
C LEU A 181 1.81 11.00 -18.83
N SER A 182 1.04 12.07 -18.64
CA SER A 182 0.56 12.48 -17.32
C SER A 182 -0.32 11.41 -16.67
N GLY A 183 -1.26 10.82 -17.42
CA GLY A 183 -2.10 9.72 -16.93
C GLY A 183 -1.30 8.48 -16.55
N SER A 184 -0.21 8.18 -17.25
CA SER A 184 0.68 7.06 -16.94
C SER A 184 1.58 7.34 -15.73
N ALA A 185 2.07 8.58 -15.58
CA ALA A 185 2.90 8.98 -14.44
C ALA A 185 2.14 8.92 -13.11
N ASN A 186 0.86 9.30 -13.12
CA ASN A 186 -0.02 9.25 -11.94
C ASN A 186 -0.15 7.84 -11.32
N ILE A 187 0.12 6.77 -12.07
CA ILE A 187 0.11 5.39 -11.57
C ILE A 187 1.22 5.17 -10.52
N PHE A 188 2.35 5.88 -10.64
CA PHE A 188 3.55 5.64 -9.85
C PHE A 188 3.84 6.74 -8.86
N VAL A 189 3.63 8.01 -9.26
CA VAL A 189 4.04 9.18 -8.47
C VAL A 189 2.83 9.90 -7.83
N GLY A 190 1.61 9.51 -8.22
CA GLY A 190 0.39 10.16 -7.75
C GLY A 190 0.23 11.56 -8.32
N ILE A 191 -0.53 12.40 -7.61
CA ILE A 191 -0.96 13.74 -8.07
C ILE A 191 0.15 14.80 -7.86
N GLU A 192 1.31 14.39 -7.33
CA GLU A 192 2.42 15.29 -6.97
C GLU A 192 3.54 15.34 -8.02
N ALA A 193 3.32 14.75 -9.21
CA ALA A 193 4.25 14.73 -10.34
C ALA A 193 3.99 15.84 -11.36
#